data_AF-A0A7X8QQ62-F1
#
_entry.id   AF-A0A7X8QQ62-F1
#
_cell.length_a   1.000
_cell.length_b   1.000
_cell.length_c   1.000
_cell.angle_alpha   90.00
_cell.angle_beta   90.00
_cell.angle_gamma   90.00
#
_symmetry.space_group_name_H-M   'P 1'
#
loop_
_entity.id
_entity.type
_entity.pdbx_description
1 polymer ?
#
loop_
_entity_poly.entity_id
_entity_poly.type
_entity_poly.pdbx_seq_one_letter_code
_entity_poly.pdbx_strand_id
1 'polypeptide(L)'
;MKVKINLSKKSKILIIAVLLLSIIALSSCAAIKDKLSVLRGDLIGNDFDILFYDHYANKTLELEGNKITVGLLKNEANINTESTGFESSVLEITINGDEMLQVGNTVIFAEKGLDMVEDFEVPTDIEIDSGGGFVPIDRFINDLKNEIGKEKTIIVSSQMGIPIGVFQGEKVYVTVPEDLPKMTRLNIDGKSLYIHRANYVILDSEMIK
;
A
#
# COMPACT_ATOMS: atom_id res chain seq x y z
N MET A 1 -57.54 24.76 19.14
CA MET A 1 -58.33 24.39 17.94
C MET A 1 -57.62 23.24 17.23
N LYS A 2 -58.11 21.99 17.33
CA LYS A 2 -57.51 20.83 16.63
C LYS A 2 -58.23 20.65 15.28
N VAL A 3 -57.56 20.96 14.18
CA VAL A 3 -58.09 20.71 12.83
C VAL A 3 -58.04 19.20 12.59
N LYS A 4 -59.20 18.54 12.58
CA LYS A 4 -59.33 17.14 12.16
C LYS A 4 -59.44 17.10 10.63
N ILE A 5 -58.34 16.80 9.96
CA ILE A 5 -58.34 16.54 8.52
C ILE A 5 -58.94 15.16 8.29
N ASN A 6 -60.13 15.08 7.69
CA ASN A 6 -60.81 13.82 7.42
C ASN A 6 -60.50 13.34 6.00
N LEU A 7 -59.38 12.62 5.83
CA LEU A 7 -59.00 12.07 4.53
C LEU A 7 -59.86 10.83 4.17
N SER A 8 -60.26 10.73 2.90
CA SER A 8 -60.99 9.57 2.37
C SER A 8 -60.12 8.30 2.42
N LYS A 9 -60.74 7.10 2.51
CA LYS A 9 -60.01 5.82 2.56
C LYS A 9 -59.02 5.66 1.39
N LYS A 10 -59.38 6.13 0.18
CA LYS A 10 -58.51 6.06 -1.01
C LYS A 10 -57.29 6.99 -0.90
N SER A 11 -57.47 8.21 -0.40
CA SER A 11 -56.37 9.16 -0.20
C SER A 11 -55.41 8.73 0.91
N LYS A 12 -55.91 8.06 1.96
CA LYS A 12 -55.04 7.48 3.01
C LYS A 12 -54.15 6.36 2.47
N ILE A 13 -54.69 5.48 1.62
CA ILE A 13 -53.93 4.39 0.99
C ILE A 13 -52.85 4.94 0.04
N LEU A 14 -53.18 5.97 -0.75
CA LEU A 14 -52.22 6.61 -1.65
C LEU A 14 -51.06 7.25 -0.88
N ILE A 15 -51.34 7.95 0.23
CA ILE A 15 -50.32 8.58 1.06
C ILE A 15 -49.40 7.52 1.69
N ILE A 16 -49.96 6.40 2.17
CA ILE A 16 -49.17 5.29 2.74
C ILE A 16 -48.26 4.67 1.66
N ALA A 17 -48.75 4.49 0.43
CA ALA A 17 -47.96 3.95 -0.67
C ALA A 17 -46.82 4.88 -1.09
N VAL A 18 -47.04 6.20 -1.13
CA VAL A 18 -46.01 7.19 -1.42
C VAL A 18 -44.96 7.26 -0.30
N LEU A 19 -45.39 7.17 0.97
CA LEU A 19 -44.48 7.09 2.11
C LEU A 19 -43.61 5.83 2.07
N LEU A 20 -44.18 4.67 1.76
CA LEU A 20 -43.44 3.41 1.60
C LEU A 20 -42.44 3.47 0.45
N LEU A 21 -42.81 4.03 -0.71
CA LEU A 21 -41.87 4.22 -1.82
C LEU A 21 -40.73 5.18 -1.46
N SER A 22 -41.03 6.25 -0.70
CA SER A 22 -40.00 7.19 -0.25
C SER A 22 -39.01 6.55 0.71
N ILE A 23 -39.45 5.65 1.60
CA ILE A 23 -38.56 4.93 2.53
C ILE A 23 -37.61 3.98 1.78
N ILE A 24 -38.06 3.37 0.67
CA ILE A 24 -37.24 2.50 -0.19
C ILE A 24 -36.25 3.33 -1.04
N ALA A 25 -36.64 4.54 -1.45
CA ALA A 25 -35.77 5.46 -2.19
C ALA A 25 -34.67 6.09 -1.31
N LEU A 26 -34.93 6.32 -0.01
CA LEU A 26 -33.90 6.84 0.90
C LEU A 26 -32.90 5.77 1.37
N SER A 27 -33.30 4.50 1.43
CA SER A 27 -32.42 3.40 1.88
C SER A 27 -31.51 2.86 0.77
N SER A 28 -31.84 3.09 -0.51
CA SER A 28 -31.02 2.68 -1.65
C SER A 28 -29.90 3.65 -2.00
N CYS A 29 -29.97 4.94 -1.61
CA CYS A 29 -28.92 5.91 -1.92
C CYS A 29 -27.75 5.90 -0.92
N ALA A 30 -27.99 5.46 0.32
CA ALA A 30 -26.94 5.38 1.35
C ALA A 30 -26.07 4.13 1.18
N ALA A 31 -26.67 2.97 0.92
CA ALA A 31 -25.94 1.70 0.82
C ALA A 31 -25.12 1.53 -0.49
N ILE A 32 -25.47 2.26 -1.56
CA ILE A 32 -24.73 2.23 -2.83
C ILE A 32 -23.51 3.18 -2.78
N LYS A 33 -23.55 4.23 -1.95
CA LYS A 33 -22.40 5.13 -1.74
C LYS A 33 -21.34 4.56 -0.80
N ASP A 34 -21.71 3.63 0.07
CA ASP A 34 -20.82 3.07 1.10
C ASP A 34 -19.98 1.88 0.59
N LYS A 35 -20.37 1.27 -0.53
CA LYS A 35 -19.75 0.05 -1.08
C LYS A 35 -18.93 0.28 -2.36
N LEU A 36 -18.75 1.52 -2.80
CA LEU A 36 -18.22 1.83 -4.12
C LEU A 36 -16.96 2.69 -4.04
N SER A 37 -15.82 2.01 -4.26
CA SER A 37 -14.48 2.53 -4.54
C SER A 37 -13.79 3.33 -3.43
N VAL A 38 -13.65 2.74 -2.25
CA VAL A 38 -12.60 3.14 -1.30
C VAL A 38 -11.54 2.05 -1.36
N LEU A 39 -10.55 2.21 -2.24
CA LEU A 39 -9.39 1.32 -2.29
C LEU A 39 -8.65 1.49 -0.96
N ARG A 40 -9.00 0.63 0.00
CA ARG A 40 -8.52 0.63 1.38
C ARG A 40 -8.54 -0.79 1.88
N GLY A 41 -7.38 -1.28 2.27
CA GLY A 41 -7.18 -2.65 2.73
C GLY A 41 -6.36 -2.68 4.02
N ASP A 42 -6.51 -3.77 4.77
CA ASP A 42 -5.71 -4.02 5.96
C ASP A 42 -4.48 -4.84 5.58
N LEU A 43 -3.35 -4.55 6.20
CA LEU A 43 -2.17 -5.40 6.05
C LEU A 43 -2.37 -6.70 6.83
N ILE A 44 -2.16 -7.83 6.17
CA ILE A 44 -2.19 -9.16 6.78
C ILE A 44 -0.82 -9.43 7.41
N GLY A 45 -0.79 -9.57 8.74
CA GLY A 45 0.40 -9.86 9.56
C GLY A 45 0.14 -9.46 11.01
N ASN A 46 1.15 -9.62 11.88
CA ASN A 46 1.04 -9.21 13.29
C ASN A 46 1.59 -7.79 13.50
N ASP A 47 2.90 -7.65 13.69
CA ASP A 47 3.59 -6.38 13.92
C ASP A 47 4.47 -6.06 12.70
N PHE A 48 4.59 -4.79 12.33
CA PHE A 48 5.36 -4.34 11.17
C PHE A 48 6.29 -3.19 11.52
N ASP A 49 7.44 -3.21 10.84
CA ASP A 49 8.28 -2.04 10.61
C ASP A 49 7.86 -1.35 9.32
N ILE A 50 7.64 -0.04 9.39
CA ILE A 50 7.16 0.78 8.30
C ILE A 50 8.25 1.80 7.96
N LEU A 51 8.93 1.53 6.86
CA LEU A 51 10.16 2.20 6.48
C LEU A 51 9.90 3.08 5.26
N PHE A 52 10.17 4.36 5.39
CA PHE A 52 10.03 5.35 4.32
C PHE A 52 11.39 5.74 3.79
N TYR A 53 11.54 5.72 2.47
CA TYR A 53 12.76 6.09 1.78
C TYR A 53 12.52 7.20 0.76
N ASP A 54 13.48 8.11 0.63
CA ASP A 54 13.50 9.06 -0.47
C ASP A 54 13.91 8.39 -1.81
N HIS A 55 13.99 9.19 -2.88
CA HIS A 55 14.39 8.67 -4.19
C HIS A 55 15.85 8.18 -4.24
N TYR A 56 16.67 8.62 -3.30
CA TYR A 56 18.10 8.27 -3.18
C TYR A 56 18.34 7.09 -2.23
N ALA A 57 17.28 6.37 -1.83
CA ALA A 57 17.33 5.26 -0.88
C ALA A 57 17.75 5.65 0.54
N ASN A 58 17.70 6.94 0.90
CA ASN A 58 17.90 7.34 2.30
C ASN A 58 16.64 7.08 3.10
N LYS A 59 16.76 6.40 4.25
CA LYS A 59 15.66 6.22 5.19
C LYS A 59 15.29 7.57 5.81
N THR A 60 14.06 8.03 5.60
CA THR A 60 13.58 9.34 6.06
C THR A 60 12.69 9.25 7.29
N LEU A 61 12.01 8.11 7.47
CA LEU A 61 11.10 7.88 8.58
C LEU A 61 10.99 6.36 8.82
N GLU A 62 10.84 6.00 10.08
CA GLU A 62 10.62 4.64 10.54
C GLU A 62 9.54 4.67 11.62
N LEU A 63 8.53 3.84 11.45
CA LEU A 63 7.40 3.69 12.39
C LEU A 63 7.18 2.20 12.65
N GLU A 64 6.58 1.87 13.78
CA GLU A 64 6.17 0.51 14.12
C GLU A 64 4.67 0.47 14.37
N GLY A 65 4.02 -0.65 14.03
CA GLY A 65 2.61 -0.84 14.35
C GLY A 65 2.08 -2.21 14.00
N ASN A 66 0.90 -2.53 14.50
CA ASN A 66 0.33 -3.87 14.41
C ASN A 66 -1.10 -3.93 13.88
N LYS A 67 -1.75 -2.77 13.79
CA LYS A 67 -2.99 -2.60 13.04
C LYS A 67 -2.79 -1.53 12.00
N ILE A 68 -2.55 -1.96 10.76
CA ILE A 68 -2.23 -1.07 9.66
C ILE A 68 -3.29 -1.19 8.58
N THR A 69 -3.87 -0.05 8.24
CA THR A 69 -4.80 0.08 7.11
C THR A 69 -4.20 1.07 6.13
N VAL A 70 -4.22 0.74 4.84
CA VAL A 70 -3.73 1.65 3.80
C VAL A 70 -4.77 1.84 2.72
N GLY A 71 -5.01 3.09 2.32
CA GLY A 71 -5.88 3.43 1.21
C GLY A 71 -5.42 4.67 0.44
N LEU A 72 -6.24 5.11 -0.51
CA LEU A 72 -6.05 6.39 -1.20
C LEU A 72 -6.84 7.51 -0.51
N LEU A 73 -6.23 8.69 -0.42
CA LEU A 73 -6.94 9.90 -0.02
C LEU A 73 -8.12 10.14 -0.98
N LYS A 74 -9.32 10.19 -0.42
CA LYS A 74 -10.57 10.33 -1.20
C LYS A 74 -10.67 11.70 -1.85
N ASN A 75 -10.88 11.72 -3.16
CA ASN A 75 -11.31 12.91 -3.91
C ASN A 75 -12.41 12.53 -4.93
N GLU A 76 -13.09 13.52 -5.52
CA GLU A 76 -14.18 13.26 -6.47
C GLU A 76 -13.75 12.39 -7.68
N ALA A 77 -12.49 12.49 -8.10
CA ALA A 77 -11.94 11.68 -9.19
C ALA A 77 -11.60 10.23 -8.77
N ASN A 78 -11.15 10.00 -7.54
CA ASN A 78 -10.99 8.65 -6.99
C ASN A 78 -12.33 7.94 -6.76
N ILE A 79 -13.42 8.71 -6.64
CA ILE A 79 -14.75 8.21 -6.33
C ILE A 79 -15.59 7.99 -7.60
N ASN A 80 -15.45 8.87 -8.60
CA ASN A 80 -16.24 8.84 -9.82
C ASN A 80 -15.35 8.64 -11.06
N THR A 81 -15.44 7.47 -11.70
CA THR A 81 -14.72 7.15 -12.95
C THR A 81 -15.15 8.00 -14.15
N GLU A 82 -16.27 8.72 -14.07
CA GLU A 82 -16.72 9.70 -15.07
C GLU A 82 -16.19 11.12 -14.77
N SER A 83 -15.49 11.31 -13.65
CA SER A 83 -14.86 12.58 -13.29
C SER A 83 -13.73 12.91 -14.25
N THR A 84 -13.67 14.15 -14.70
CA THR A 84 -12.54 14.69 -15.47
C THR A 84 -11.39 15.16 -14.58
N GLY A 85 -11.48 14.97 -13.26
CA GLY A 85 -10.45 15.34 -12.29
C GLY A 85 -9.28 14.36 -12.24
N PHE A 86 -8.21 14.73 -11.53
CA PHE A 86 -7.04 13.85 -11.34
C PHE A 86 -7.23 12.94 -10.12
N GLU A 87 -7.07 11.64 -10.31
CA GLU A 87 -7.02 10.68 -9.21
C GLU A 87 -5.85 10.99 -8.27
N SER A 88 -6.15 11.05 -6.98
CA SER A 88 -5.12 11.17 -5.94
C SER A 88 -4.24 9.93 -5.92
N SER A 89 -2.92 10.15 -5.88
CA SER A 89 -1.92 9.13 -5.54
C SER A 89 -1.40 9.30 -4.11
N VAL A 90 -2.10 10.11 -3.29
CA VAL A 90 -1.77 10.28 -1.87
C VAL A 90 -2.26 9.06 -1.13
N LEU A 91 -1.35 8.37 -0.45
CA LEU A 91 -1.66 7.29 0.46
C LEU A 91 -2.20 7.86 1.78
N GLU A 92 -3.28 7.27 2.26
CA GLU A 92 -3.80 7.45 3.62
C GLU A 92 -3.43 6.19 4.39
N ILE A 93 -2.52 6.32 5.35
CA ILE A 93 -2.00 5.21 6.16
C ILE A 93 -2.49 5.42 7.59
N THR A 94 -3.19 4.44 8.14
CA THR A 94 -3.60 4.42 9.55
C THR A 94 -2.80 3.36 10.28
N ILE A 95 -2.09 3.75 11.35
CA ILE A 95 -1.27 2.88 12.18
C ILE A 95 -1.81 2.96 13.60
N ASN A 96 -2.32 1.85 14.13
CA ASN A 96 -2.86 1.75 15.50
C ASN A 96 -3.94 2.79 15.86
N GLY A 97 -4.60 3.37 14.85
CA GLY A 97 -5.63 4.40 15.02
C GLY A 97 -5.17 5.82 14.71
N ASP A 98 -3.86 6.07 14.61
CA ASP A 98 -3.30 7.35 14.19
C ASP A 98 -3.12 7.39 12.67
N GLU A 99 -3.40 8.53 12.06
CA GLU A 99 -3.42 8.69 10.60
C GLU A 99 -2.25 9.55 10.11
N MET A 100 -1.71 9.16 8.95
CA MET A 100 -0.79 9.98 8.19
C MET A 100 -1.13 9.95 6.69
N LEU A 101 -0.83 11.06 6.02
CA LEU A 101 -0.90 11.16 4.58
C LEU A 101 0.52 11.11 4.01
N GLN A 102 0.73 10.26 3.01
CA GLN A 102 2.02 10.07 2.40
C GLN A 102 1.95 10.21 0.87
N VAL A 103 2.95 10.87 0.30
CA VAL A 103 3.10 11.04 -1.15
C VAL A 103 4.56 10.85 -1.56
N GLY A 104 4.79 10.12 -2.64
CA GLY A 104 6.04 10.19 -3.40
C GLY A 104 7.24 9.38 -2.87
N ASN A 105 7.27 9.03 -1.58
CA ASN A 105 8.30 8.12 -1.03
C ASN A 105 8.09 6.66 -1.46
N THR A 106 9.19 5.93 -1.49
CA THR A 106 9.15 4.46 -1.39
C THR A 106 8.77 4.09 0.03
N VAL A 107 7.83 3.15 0.20
CA VAL A 107 7.38 2.68 1.52
C VAL A 107 7.46 1.16 1.55
N ILE A 108 8.10 0.63 2.58
CA ILE A 108 8.23 -0.81 2.85
C ILE A 108 7.56 -1.10 4.19
N PHE A 109 6.64 -2.07 4.20
CA PHE A 109 6.05 -2.62 5.42
C PHE A 109 6.58 -4.04 5.60
N ALA A 110 7.53 -4.23 6.50
CA ALA A 110 8.13 -5.53 6.78
C ALA A 110 7.54 -6.10 8.08
N GLU A 111 6.89 -7.27 8.00
CA GLU A 111 6.39 -7.95 9.20
C GLU A 111 7.58 -8.36 10.11
N LYS A 112 7.44 -8.17 11.43
CA LYS A 112 8.53 -8.36 12.40
C LYS A 112 9.22 -9.74 12.25
N GLY A 113 10.54 -9.69 12.28
CA GLY A 113 11.45 -10.82 12.04
C GLY A 113 11.51 -11.26 10.58
N LEU A 114 11.01 -10.44 9.65
CA LEU A 114 11.50 -10.40 8.29
C LEU A 114 12.53 -9.27 8.24
N ASP A 115 13.74 -9.59 8.68
CA ASP A 115 14.78 -8.59 8.84
C ASP A 115 15.48 -8.34 7.51
N MET A 116 15.73 -7.07 7.23
CA MET A 116 16.57 -6.69 6.12
C MET A 116 18.00 -7.10 6.45
N VAL A 117 18.70 -7.65 5.46
CA VAL A 117 20.14 -7.83 5.57
C VAL A 117 20.74 -6.43 5.44
N GLU A 118 20.97 -5.79 6.58
CA GLU A 118 21.56 -4.47 6.70
C GLU A 118 23.04 -4.68 7.01
N ASP A 119 23.91 -4.54 6.01
CA ASP A 119 25.37 -4.30 6.13
C ASP A 119 26.05 -4.22 4.74
N PHE A 120 25.29 -3.92 3.68
CA PHE A 120 25.87 -3.70 2.37
C PHE A 120 26.37 -2.27 2.29
N GLU A 121 27.67 -2.09 2.13
CA GLU A 121 28.24 -0.79 1.82
C GLU A 121 27.76 -0.38 0.42
N VAL A 122 26.64 0.36 0.36
CA VAL A 122 26.35 1.16 -0.84
C VAL A 122 27.49 2.16 -0.94
N PRO A 123 28.34 2.12 -1.99
CA PRO A 123 29.53 2.96 -2.06
C PRO A 123 29.16 4.42 -1.83
N THR A 124 29.73 5.03 -0.79
CA THR A 124 29.52 6.44 -0.44
C THR A 124 30.23 7.38 -1.42
N ASP A 125 31.27 6.89 -2.10
CA ASP A 125 31.98 7.58 -3.18
C ASP A 125 31.53 7.02 -4.55
N ILE A 126 30.68 7.79 -5.21
CA ILE A 126 30.40 7.63 -6.64
C ILE A 126 31.36 8.57 -7.37
N GLU A 127 32.50 8.06 -7.85
CA GLU A 127 33.26 8.78 -8.88
C GLU A 127 32.44 8.76 -10.17
N ILE A 128 31.64 9.81 -10.38
CA ILE A 128 30.86 10.04 -11.60
C ILE A 128 31.83 10.52 -12.68
N ASP A 129 32.63 9.61 -13.23
CA ASP A 129 33.24 9.85 -14.53
C ASP A 129 32.27 9.31 -15.59
N SER A 130 31.58 10.25 -16.25
CA SER A 130 30.51 10.07 -17.25
C SER A 130 29.10 9.76 -16.74
N GLY A 131 28.16 10.65 -17.09
CA GLY A 131 26.81 10.76 -16.53
C GLY A 131 25.92 9.52 -16.68
N GLY A 132 25.16 9.27 -15.60
CA GLY A 132 24.11 8.26 -15.52
C GLY A 132 24.35 7.34 -14.34
N GLY A 133 23.80 7.68 -13.18
CA GLY A 133 24.00 6.96 -11.91
C GLY A 133 23.70 5.46 -12.02
N PHE A 134 24.76 4.68 -12.19
CA PHE A 134 24.82 3.26 -11.90
C PHE A 134 25.80 3.11 -10.75
N VAL A 135 25.30 2.81 -9.56
CA VAL A 135 26.12 2.20 -8.52
C VAL A 135 26.67 0.91 -9.12
N PRO A 136 27.98 0.59 -8.98
CA PRO A 136 28.51 -0.68 -9.44
C PRO A 136 27.83 -1.81 -8.66
N ILE A 137 26.78 -2.38 -9.26
CA ILE A 137 26.05 -3.55 -8.75
C ILE A 137 27.04 -4.67 -8.39
N ASP A 138 28.19 -4.73 -9.04
CA ASP A 138 29.26 -5.71 -8.79
C ASP A 138 29.83 -5.67 -7.36
N ARG A 139 29.96 -4.49 -6.74
CA ARG A 139 30.39 -4.38 -5.33
C ARG A 139 29.28 -4.86 -4.40
N PHE A 140 28.07 -4.36 -4.62
CA PHE A 140 26.88 -4.75 -3.90
C PHE A 140 26.64 -6.28 -3.96
N ILE A 141 26.83 -6.90 -5.12
CA ILE A 141 26.71 -8.34 -5.32
C ILE A 141 27.81 -9.12 -4.57
N ASN A 142 29.04 -8.61 -4.50
CA ASN A 142 30.11 -9.30 -3.79
C ASN A 142 29.93 -9.29 -2.27
N ASP A 143 29.47 -8.19 -1.70
CA ASP A 143 29.15 -8.13 -0.26
C ASP A 143 27.94 -9.03 0.04
N LEU A 144 26.95 -9.03 -0.85
CA LEU A 144 25.78 -9.90 -0.77
C LEU A 144 26.12 -11.39 -0.74
N LYS A 145 27.12 -11.86 -1.49
CA LYS A 145 27.51 -13.28 -1.49
C LYS A 145 27.84 -13.83 -0.10
N ASN A 146 28.45 -13.02 0.76
CA ASN A 146 28.86 -13.46 2.10
C ASN A 146 27.68 -13.56 3.05
N GLU A 147 26.62 -12.78 2.79
CA GLU A 147 25.41 -12.72 3.62
C GLU A 147 24.28 -13.63 3.11
N ILE A 148 24.42 -14.22 1.91
CA ILE A 148 23.43 -15.14 1.36
C ILE A 148 23.38 -16.43 2.19
N GLY A 149 22.21 -16.67 2.80
CA GLY A 149 21.96 -17.85 3.63
C GLY A 149 20.71 -18.64 3.22
N LYS A 150 19.88 -18.11 2.31
CA LYS A 150 18.61 -18.75 1.88
C LYS A 150 18.52 -18.96 0.38
N GLU A 151 17.57 -19.78 -0.05
CA GLU A 151 17.37 -20.19 -1.45
C GLU A 151 17.01 -19.02 -2.38
N LYS A 152 16.20 -18.08 -1.90
CA LYS A 152 15.78 -16.90 -2.66
C LYS A 152 16.31 -15.63 -2.04
N THR A 153 16.75 -14.73 -2.91
CA THR A 153 17.20 -13.38 -2.55
C THR A 153 16.29 -12.35 -3.21
N ILE A 154 15.81 -11.39 -2.42
CA ILE A 154 14.94 -10.30 -2.86
C ILE A 154 15.70 -8.99 -2.67
N ILE A 155 16.08 -8.35 -3.77
CA ILE A 155 16.72 -7.03 -3.74
C ILE A 155 15.63 -6.00 -3.94
N VAL A 156 15.47 -5.08 -2.97
CA VAL A 156 14.56 -3.94 -3.07
C VAL A 156 15.38 -2.69 -3.34
N SER A 157 14.92 -1.86 -4.26
CA SER A 157 15.59 -0.64 -4.68
C SER A 157 14.59 0.50 -4.82
N SER A 158 15.08 1.73 -4.67
CA SER A 158 14.30 2.92 -4.98
C SER A 158 13.86 2.91 -6.44
N GLN A 159 12.92 3.78 -6.81
CA GLN A 159 12.51 3.92 -8.21
C GLN A 159 13.65 4.34 -9.15
N MET A 160 14.72 4.94 -8.62
CA MET A 160 15.94 5.27 -9.36
C MET A 160 16.89 4.08 -9.53
N GLY A 161 16.57 2.91 -8.95
CA GLY A 161 17.42 1.72 -9.00
C GLY A 161 18.52 1.70 -7.94
N ILE A 162 18.51 2.64 -6.98
CA ILE A 162 19.46 2.65 -5.87
C ILE A 162 19.03 1.58 -4.85
N PRO A 163 19.91 0.62 -4.48
CA PRO A 163 19.56 -0.42 -3.51
C PRO A 163 19.10 0.17 -2.17
N ILE A 164 17.98 -0.33 -1.67
CA ILE A 164 17.46 -0.03 -0.33
C ILE A 164 17.87 -1.13 0.64
N GLY A 165 17.74 -2.38 0.21
CA GLY A 165 18.02 -3.52 1.07
C GLY A 165 17.72 -4.85 0.43
N VAL A 166 18.11 -5.91 1.14
CA VAL A 166 17.91 -7.28 0.70
C VAL A 166 17.13 -8.07 1.75
N PHE A 167 16.15 -8.83 1.28
CA PHE A 167 15.47 -9.86 2.06
C PHE A 167 15.82 -11.23 1.51
N GLN A 168 15.69 -12.25 2.35
CA GLN A 168 16.03 -13.63 2.01
C GLN A 168 14.98 -14.59 2.54
N GLY A 169 14.73 -15.68 1.83
CA GLY A 169 13.82 -16.73 2.28
C GLY A 169 13.89 -18.00 1.45
N GLU A 170 13.29 -19.08 1.95
CA GLU A 170 13.22 -20.35 1.23
C GLU A 170 12.03 -20.36 0.27
N LYS A 171 10.87 -19.89 0.73
CA LYS A 171 9.63 -19.84 -0.06
C LYS A 171 9.16 -18.40 -0.21
N VAL A 172 9.17 -17.92 -1.45
CA VAL A 172 8.79 -16.56 -1.79
C VAL A 172 7.62 -16.57 -2.78
N TYR A 173 6.53 -15.88 -2.44
CA TYR A 173 5.36 -15.73 -3.31
C TYR A 173 5.02 -14.26 -3.51
N VAL A 174 4.70 -13.88 -4.75
CA VAL A 174 4.29 -12.51 -5.10
C VAL A 174 2.77 -12.45 -5.23
N THR A 175 2.17 -11.40 -4.69
CA THR A 175 0.74 -11.12 -4.87
C THR A 175 0.55 -9.61 -5.02
N VAL A 176 -0.36 -9.20 -5.90
CA VAL A 176 -0.84 -7.81 -6.00
C VAL A 176 -2.22 -7.77 -5.33
N PRO A 177 -2.34 -7.23 -4.11
CA PRO A 177 -3.62 -7.19 -3.41
C PRO A 177 -4.61 -6.27 -4.14
N GLU A 178 -5.85 -6.73 -4.34
CA GLU A 178 -6.89 -5.97 -5.05
C GLU A 178 -7.43 -4.79 -4.25
N ASP A 179 -7.29 -4.83 -2.92
CA ASP A 179 -7.82 -3.89 -1.95
C ASP A 179 -6.80 -2.84 -1.49
N LEU A 180 -5.53 -2.97 -1.88
CA LEU A 180 -4.45 -2.06 -1.51
C LEU A 180 -3.98 -1.17 -2.68
N PRO A 181 -3.60 0.09 -2.40
CA PRO A 181 -3.23 1.05 -3.43
C PRO A 181 -1.84 0.84 -4.01
N LYS A 182 -1.76 0.29 -5.24
CA LYS A 182 -0.51 0.12 -6.01
C LYS A 182 0.63 -0.44 -5.13
N MET A 183 0.32 -1.51 -4.42
CA MET A 183 1.28 -2.23 -3.58
C MET A 183 1.51 -3.63 -4.14
N THR A 184 2.71 -4.16 -3.92
CA THR A 184 3.00 -5.58 -4.07
C THR A 184 3.22 -6.19 -2.70
N ARG A 185 2.65 -7.36 -2.46
CA ARG A 185 2.92 -8.18 -1.28
C ARG A 185 3.84 -9.32 -1.67
N LEU A 186 4.97 -9.45 -0.99
CA LEU A 186 5.79 -10.65 -1.00
C LEU A 186 5.50 -11.43 0.28
N ASN A 187 5.14 -12.70 0.16
CA ASN A 187 5.15 -13.62 1.29
C ASN A 187 6.50 -14.33 1.30
N ILE A 188 7.28 -14.15 2.37
CA ILE A 188 8.61 -14.72 2.54
C ILE A 188 8.55 -15.60 3.80
N ASP A 189 8.62 -16.91 3.61
CA ASP A 189 8.56 -17.92 4.68
C ASP A 189 7.38 -17.73 5.65
N GLY A 190 6.23 -17.31 5.11
CA GLY A 190 5.00 -17.08 5.87
C GLY A 190 4.79 -15.65 6.33
N LYS A 191 5.83 -14.79 6.31
CA LYS A 191 5.77 -13.37 6.70
C LYS A 191 5.47 -12.47 5.51
N SER A 192 4.83 -11.34 5.76
CA SER A 192 4.45 -10.39 4.71
C SER A 192 5.43 -9.21 4.60
N LEU A 193 5.83 -8.91 3.37
CA LEU A 193 6.53 -7.69 2.97
C LEU A 193 5.64 -6.93 1.98
N TYR A 194 5.12 -5.78 2.35
CA TYR A 194 4.40 -4.91 1.41
C TYR A 194 5.34 -3.84 0.90
N ILE A 195 5.35 -3.64 -0.41
CA ILE A 195 6.23 -2.72 -1.11
C ILE A 195 5.36 -1.75 -1.91
N HIS A 196 5.54 -0.46 -1.64
CA HIS A 196 4.95 0.62 -2.41
C HIS A 196 6.06 1.47 -3.06
N ARG A 197 5.88 1.76 -4.35
CA ARG A 197 6.74 2.69 -5.11
C ARG A 197 8.23 2.33 -5.00
N ALA A 198 8.56 1.05 -5.16
CA ALA A 198 9.92 0.54 -5.23
C ALA A 198 10.09 -0.41 -6.43
N ASN A 199 11.33 -0.61 -6.84
CA ASN A 199 11.70 -1.70 -7.73
C ASN A 199 12.11 -2.91 -6.87
N TYR A 200 11.84 -4.12 -7.33
CA TYR A 200 12.36 -5.31 -6.68
C TYR A 200 12.75 -6.38 -7.71
N VAL A 201 13.75 -7.18 -7.35
CA VAL A 201 14.18 -8.36 -8.11
C VAL A 201 14.22 -9.54 -7.16
N ILE A 202 13.60 -10.65 -7.56
CA ILE A 202 13.65 -11.92 -6.84
C ILE A 202 14.50 -12.88 -7.66
N LEU A 203 15.56 -13.42 -7.06
CA LEU A 203 16.50 -14.31 -7.71
C LEU A 203 16.62 -15.61 -6.92
N ASP A 204 16.92 -16.69 -7.64
CA ASP A 204 17.61 -17.82 -7.03
C ASP A 204 18.96 -17.35 -6.52
N SER A 205 19.24 -17.55 -5.24
CA SER A 205 20.48 -17.10 -4.62
C SER A 205 21.72 -17.72 -5.28
N GLU A 206 21.59 -18.91 -5.88
CA GLU A 206 22.66 -19.55 -6.68
C GLU A 206 23.07 -18.77 -7.93
N MET A 207 22.25 -17.80 -8.39
CA MET A 207 22.58 -16.91 -9.49
C MET A 207 23.55 -15.80 -9.08
N ILE A 208 23.65 -15.53 -7.77
CA ILE A 208 24.51 -14.52 -7.18
C ILE A 208 25.84 -15.23 -6.84
N LYS A 209 26.57 -15.65 -7.88
CA LYS A 209 27.89 -16.30 -7.78
C LYS A 209 29.04 -15.33 -7.88
#